data_AF-A0A8K1FLW7-F1
#
_entry.id   AF-A0A8K1FLW7-F1
#
_cell.length_a   1.000
_cell.length_b   1.000
_cell.length_c   1.000
_cell.angle_alpha   90.00
_cell.angle_beta   90.00
_cell.angle_gamma   90.00
#
_symmetry.space_group_name_H-M   'P 1'
#
loop_
_entity.id
_entity.type
_entity.pdbx_description
1 polymer ?
#
loop_
_entity_poly.entity_id
_entity_poly.type
_entity_poly.pdbx_seq_one_letter_code
_entity_poly.pdbx_strand_id
1 'polypeptide(L)'
;MVDVLVPRYGVQSIHRSKIREEGSSRLSAGISCLVLRFDADDEDVSTSALIPLLKVVGKNLKQLTILLDVESEVDSCRIELCDILRACPRLEVLKIQGLHVTDISQLSGYMDNNDCALSVLEFNKIERDSDDKIEDFLKAFEDSSKRVSQQLRELLIEPRNSAISSTLQHRVQKMLEANRTLGLFVLGVSPKHHSAYERALTQALPTVYLPVVHKSFPLRSKLGFISVVHAPCNGSHALSRLDSRALSSIFRFAALPQKRAVHVFRSDRAYESGSE
;
A
#
# COMPACT_ATOMS: atom_id res chain seq x y z
N MET A 1 -2.32 -6.72 -32.36
CA MET A 1 -1.09 -7.12 -31.65
C MET A 1 -1.54 -7.73 -30.33
N VAL A 2 -1.20 -8.99 -30.04
CA VAL A 2 -1.69 -9.71 -28.86
C VAL A 2 -0.51 -10.02 -27.96
N ASP A 3 -0.41 -9.32 -26.84
CA ASP A 3 0.57 -9.62 -25.80
C ASP A 3 0.07 -10.82 -24.98
N VAL A 4 0.82 -11.92 -25.04
CA VAL A 4 0.46 -13.16 -24.37
C VAL A 4 1.04 -13.16 -22.96
N LEU A 5 0.14 -13.04 -21.98
CA LEU A 5 0.45 -13.25 -20.57
C LEU A 5 0.58 -14.75 -20.27
N VAL A 6 1.79 -15.20 -19.95
CA VAL A 6 2.03 -16.57 -19.47
C VAL A 6 2.25 -16.54 -17.95
N PRO A 7 1.25 -16.93 -17.13
CA PRO A 7 1.44 -17.02 -15.68
C PRO A 7 2.39 -18.18 -15.35
N ARG A 8 3.59 -17.86 -14.83
CA ARG A 8 4.53 -18.84 -14.24
C ARG A 8 5.28 -18.23 -13.05
N TYR A 9 5.70 -19.08 -12.11
CA TYR A 9 6.57 -18.72 -11.00
C TYR A 9 8.05 -18.78 -11.42
N GLY A 10 8.79 -17.67 -11.33
CA GLY A 10 10.24 -17.59 -11.62
C GLY A 10 10.64 -16.46 -12.58
N VAL A 11 11.95 -16.21 -12.76
CA VAL A 11 12.50 -15.27 -13.75
C VAL A 11 12.89 -16.05 -15.00
N GLN A 12 12.20 -15.81 -16.12
CA GLN A 12 12.54 -16.42 -17.41
C GLN A 12 12.24 -15.44 -18.55
N SER A 13 13.20 -15.28 -19.47
CA SER A 13 12.98 -14.56 -20.73
C SER A 13 12.33 -15.52 -21.74
N ILE A 14 11.14 -15.18 -22.25
CA ILE A 14 10.42 -16.00 -23.23
C ILE A 14 10.60 -15.37 -24.61
N HIS A 15 11.21 -16.14 -25.52
CA HIS A 15 11.35 -15.77 -26.92
C HIS A 15 10.01 -15.97 -27.65
N ARG A 16 9.55 -14.95 -28.38
CA ARG A 16 8.21 -14.89 -29.03
C ARG A 16 7.87 -16.11 -29.90
N SER A 17 8.88 -16.80 -30.46
CA SER A 17 8.71 -17.97 -31.33
C SER A 17 8.27 -19.26 -30.62
N LYS A 18 8.18 -19.28 -29.28
CA LYS A 18 7.86 -20.48 -28.49
C LYS A 18 6.45 -20.49 -27.89
N ILE A 19 5.60 -19.52 -28.21
CA ILE A 19 4.23 -19.46 -27.69
C ILE A 19 3.35 -20.44 -28.49
N ARG A 20 2.88 -21.49 -27.83
CA ARG A 20 1.79 -22.36 -28.32
C ARG A 20 0.53 -22.05 -27.51
N GLU A 21 -0.58 -21.79 -28.20
CA GLU A 21 -1.89 -21.66 -27.59
C GLU A 21 -2.35 -23.05 -27.11
N GLU A 22 -2.17 -23.35 -25.83
CA GLU A 22 -2.82 -24.49 -25.20
C GLU A 22 -4.12 -24.04 -24.53
N GLY A 23 -5.23 -24.50 -25.10
CA GLY A 23 -6.57 -24.24 -24.62
C GLY A 23 -6.82 -24.79 -23.20
N SER A 24 -7.47 -23.96 -22.40
CA SER A 24 -8.27 -24.30 -21.21
C SER A 24 -7.74 -25.43 -20.32
N SER A 25 -6.61 -25.23 -19.64
CA SER A 25 -6.30 -26.03 -18.47
C SER A 25 -6.81 -25.34 -17.20
N ARG A 26 -7.68 -26.03 -16.46
CA ARG A 26 -8.27 -25.69 -15.16
C ARG A 26 -7.23 -25.53 -14.04
N LEU A 27 -6.31 -24.58 -14.17
CA LEU A 27 -5.40 -24.19 -13.09
C LEU A 27 -6.02 -23.00 -12.35
N SER A 28 -6.75 -23.30 -11.28
CA SER A 28 -7.46 -22.35 -10.40
C SER A 28 -6.55 -21.45 -9.57
N ALA A 29 -5.26 -21.40 -9.87
CA ALA A 29 -4.29 -20.52 -9.23
C ALA A 29 -3.99 -19.35 -10.18
N GLY A 30 -4.86 -18.33 -10.17
CA GLY A 30 -4.61 -17.08 -10.88
C GLY A 30 -3.40 -16.33 -10.29
N ILE A 31 -2.88 -15.37 -11.04
CA ILE A 31 -1.80 -14.47 -10.58
C ILE A 31 -2.31 -13.68 -9.37
N SER A 32 -1.63 -13.81 -8.22
CA SER A 32 -1.97 -13.08 -6.99
C SER A 32 -1.08 -11.87 -6.74
N CYS A 33 0.11 -11.83 -7.35
CA CYS A 33 1.06 -10.71 -7.26
C CYS A 33 1.66 -10.45 -8.64
N LEU A 34 1.70 -9.18 -9.04
CA LEU A 34 2.21 -8.74 -10.33
C LEU A 34 3.06 -7.49 -10.13
N VAL A 35 4.26 -7.51 -10.70
CA VAL A 35 5.13 -6.34 -10.80
C VAL A 35 5.28 -6.02 -12.27
N LEU A 36 4.92 -4.80 -12.66
CA LEU A 36 5.10 -4.27 -14.00
C LEU A 36 6.15 -3.19 -13.94
N ARG A 37 7.20 -3.33 -14.74
CA ARG A 37 8.24 -2.31 -14.89
C ARG A 37 8.22 -1.82 -16.33
N PHE A 38 8.11 -0.51 -16.48
CA PHE A 38 8.22 0.20 -17.74
C PHE A 38 9.59 0.86 -17.80
N ASP A 39 10.31 0.56 -18.87
CA ASP A 39 11.62 1.16 -19.14
C ASP A 39 11.41 2.44 -19.94
N ALA A 40 12.02 3.54 -19.50
CA ALA A 40 11.81 4.86 -20.07
C ALA A 40 12.74 5.19 -21.23
N ASP A 41 13.66 4.28 -21.56
CA ASP A 41 14.57 4.43 -22.69
C ASP A 41 13.86 4.39 -24.06
N ASP A 42 12.58 3.97 -24.10
CA ASP A 42 11.73 4.04 -25.28
C ASP A 42 10.94 5.37 -25.30
N GLU A 43 11.06 6.15 -26.38
CA GLU A 43 10.33 7.41 -26.58
C GLU A 43 8.79 7.26 -26.60
N ASP A 44 8.28 6.02 -26.64
CA ASP A 44 6.87 5.65 -26.76
C ASP A 44 6.33 4.80 -25.59
N VAL A 45 6.74 5.08 -24.34
CA VAL A 45 6.10 4.40 -23.19
C VAL A 45 4.63 4.79 -23.11
N SER A 46 3.75 3.87 -23.52
CA SER A 46 2.30 4.02 -23.42
C SER A 46 1.73 3.09 -22.34
N THR A 47 1.04 3.66 -21.35
CA THR A 47 0.28 2.90 -20.35
C THR A 47 -1.07 2.38 -20.89
N SER A 48 -1.39 2.63 -22.16
CA SER A 48 -2.69 2.27 -22.76
C SER A 48 -3.03 0.77 -22.70
N ALA A 49 -2.01 -0.09 -22.78
CA ALA A 49 -2.17 -1.54 -22.67
C ALA A 49 -2.35 -2.03 -21.22
N LEU A 50 -2.04 -1.20 -20.21
CA LEU A 50 -2.08 -1.59 -18.79
C LEU A 50 -3.48 -1.99 -18.35
N ILE A 51 -4.50 -1.16 -18.59
CA ILE A 51 -5.86 -1.47 -18.14
C ILE A 51 -6.43 -2.71 -18.86
N PRO A 52 -6.29 -2.87 -20.18
CA PRO A 52 -6.61 -4.13 -20.86
C PRO A 52 -5.91 -5.35 -20.23
N LEU A 53 -4.61 -5.24 -19.93
CA LEU A 53 -3.83 -6.30 -19.28
C LEU A 53 -4.43 -6.65 -17.91
N LEU A 54 -4.67 -5.66 -17.07
CA LEU A 54 -5.24 -5.83 -15.73
C LEU A 54 -6.66 -6.40 -15.79
N LYS A 55 -7.47 -6.12 -16.82
CA LYS A 55 -8.78 -6.75 -16.98
C LYS A 55 -8.67 -8.27 -17.21
N VAL A 56 -7.59 -8.73 -17.81
CA VAL A 56 -7.33 -10.17 -18.04
C VAL A 56 -6.82 -10.86 -16.77
N VAL A 57 -5.88 -10.24 -16.04
CA VAL A 57 -5.19 -10.90 -14.91
C VAL A 57 -5.65 -10.46 -13.52
N GLY A 58 -6.36 -9.34 -13.43
CA GLY A 58 -6.62 -8.61 -12.18
C GLY A 58 -7.64 -9.26 -11.25
N LYS A 59 -8.49 -10.17 -11.75
CA LYS A 59 -9.58 -10.79 -10.95
C LYS A 59 -9.11 -11.46 -9.66
N ASN A 60 -7.90 -12.04 -9.66
CA ASN A 60 -7.32 -12.72 -8.50
C ASN A 60 -6.13 -11.96 -7.89
N LEU A 61 -5.81 -10.78 -8.45
CA LEU A 61 -4.64 -10.03 -8.07
C LEU A 61 -4.86 -9.38 -6.70
N LYS A 62 -3.94 -9.67 -5.78
CA LYS A 62 -3.89 -9.10 -4.43
C LYS A 62 -2.83 -8.02 -4.29
N GLN A 63 -1.76 -8.11 -5.08
CA GLN A 63 -0.66 -7.17 -5.04
C GLN A 63 -0.29 -6.72 -6.45
N LEU A 64 -0.24 -5.41 -6.65
CA LEU A 64 0.18 -4.79 -7.90
C LEU A 64 1.24 -3.76 -7.59
N THR A 65 2.39 -3.88 -8.23
CA THR A 65 3.44 -2.85 -8.22
C THR A 65 3.68 -2.42 -9.65
N ILE A 66 3.57 -1.12 -9.91
CA ILE A 66 3.85 -0.53 -11.22
C ILE A 66 5.01 0.44 -11.04
N LEU A 67 6.10 0.17 -11.76
CA LEU A 67 7.33 0.95 -11.72
C LEU A 67 7.55 1.57 -13.09
N LEU A 68 7.65 2.88 -13.12
CA LEU A 68 8.07 3.62 -14.30
C LEU A 68 9.38 4.32 -13.96
N ASP A 69 10.46 3.93 -14.65
CA ASP A 69 11.81 4.42 -14.37
C ASP A 69 12.16 5.59 -15.28
N VAL A 70 11.43 6.70 -15.16
CA VAL A 70 11.64 7.86 -16.02
C VAL A 70 12.54 8.86 -15.29
N GLU A 71 13.72 9.12 -15.84
CA GLU A 71 14.60 10.20 -15.36
C GLU A 71 14.11 11.59 -15.80
N SER A 72 13.43 11.66 -16.96
CA SER A 72 12.90 12.89 -17.59
C SER A 72 11.45 13.24 -17.17
N GLU A 73 11.04 14.49 -17.32
CA GLU A 73 9.66 14.97 -17.10
C GLU A 73 8.76 14.58 -18.29
N VAL A 74 8.52 13.28 -18.46
CA VAL A 74 7.63 12.82 -19.52
C VAL A 74 6.19 12.81 -18.99
N ASP A 75 5.44 13.85 -19.34
CA ASP A 75 4.01 14.09 -19.05
C ASP A 75 3.03 12.99 -19.55
N SER A 76 3.52 11.92 -20.19
CA SER A 76 2.70 11.09 -21.06
C SER A 76 2.03 9.89 -20.37
N CYS A 77 2.53 9.44 -19.22
CA CYS A 77 2.04 8.21 -18.58
C CYS A 77 1.06 8.49 -17.43
N ARG A 78 -0.19 8.75 -17.78
CA ARG A 78 -1.30 8.96 -16.83
C ARG A 78 -2.04 7.65 -16.55
N ILE A 79 -2.45 7.48 -15.31
CA ILE A 79 -3.23 6.33 -14.85
C ILE A 79 -4.36 6.79 -13.93
N GLU A 80 -5.56 6.32 -14.25
CA GLU A 80 -6.74 6.43 -13.39
C GLU A 80 -6.75 5.30 -12.35
N LEU A 81 -6.67 5.66 -11.06
CA LEU A 81 -6.66 4.68 -9.97
C LEU A 81 -7.93 3.82 -9.93
N CYS A 82 -9.08 4.44 -10.21
CA CYS A 82 -10.36 3.75 -10.20
C CYS A 82 -10.39 2.63 -11.25
N ASP A 83 -9.76 2.80 -12.41
CA ASP A 83 -9.68 1.76 -13.43
C ASP A 83 -8.84 0.56 -12.99
N ILE A 84 -7.72 0.80 -12.30
CA ILE A 84 -6.92 -0.28 -11.70
C ILE A 84 -7.77 -1.08 -10.71
N LEU A 85 -8.49 -0.39 -9.82
CA LEU A 85 -9.30 -1.07 -8.80
C LEU A 85 -10.53 -1.77 -9.37
N ARG A 86 -11.11 -1.27 -10.47
CA ARG A 86 -12.17 -1.98 -11.21
C ARG A 86 -11.64 -3.26 -11.85
N ALA A 87 -10.44 -3.21 -12.43
CA ALA A 87 -9.80 -4.37 -13.03
C ALA A 87 -9.31 -5.39 -11.98
N CYS A 88 -8.93 -4.91 -10.79
CA CYS A 88 -8.36 -5.71 -9.70
C CYS A 88 -9.22 -5.58 -8.42
N PRO A 89 -10.42 -6.19 -8.35
CA PRO A 89 -11.34 -6.00 -7.23
C PRO A 89 -10.85 -6.61 -5.90
N ARG A 90 -9.88 -7.54 -5.95
CA ARG A 90 -9.31 -8.20 -4.76
C ARG A 90 -7.97 -7.60 -4.31
N LEU A 91 -7.62 -6.44 -4.83
CA LEU A 91 -6.33 -5.82 -4.57
C LEU A 91 -6.23 -5.39 -3.11
N GLU A 92 -5.21 -5.90 -2.42
CA GLU A 92 -4.87 -5.61 -1.03
C GLU A 92 -3.68 -4.62 -0.94
N VAL A 93 -2.81 -4.62 -1.94
CA VAL A 93 -1.60 -3.80 -2.03
C VAL A 93 -1.48 -3.17 -3.41
N LEU A 94 -1.37 -1.85 -3.46
CA LEU A 94 -1.09 -1.08 -4.68
C LEU A 94 0.13 -0.19 -4.45
N LYS A 95 1.15 -0.38 -5.29
CA LYS A 95 2.36 0.44 -5.30
C LYS A 95 2.55 1.02 -6.69
N ILE A 96 2.69 2.33 -6.79
CA ILE A 96 2.88 3.04 -8.05
C ILE A 96 4.09 3.94 -7.90
N GLN A 97 5.03 3.82 -8.83
CA GLN A 97 6.23 4.65 -8.87
C GLN A 97 6.36 5.36 -10.21
N GLY A 98 6.67 6.67 -10.16
CA GLY A 98 7.09 7.45 -11.33
C GLY A 98 5.98 7.81 -12.32
N LEU A 99 4.72 7.53 -12.00
CA LEU A 99 3.55 7.76 -12.86
C LEU A 99 2.76 9.01 -12.45
N HIS A 100 2.05 9.61 -13.41
CA HIS A 100 1.04 10.62 -13.12
C HIS A 100 -0.25 9.93 -12.69
N VAL A 101 -0.60 10.10 -11.42
CA VAL A 101 -1.81 9.54 -10.85
C VAL A 101 -2.93 10.56 -10.90
N THR A 102 -4.00 10.27 -11.64
CA THR A 102 -5.20 11.10 -11.68
C THR A 102 -6.26 10.59 -10.69
N ASP A 103 -7.18 11.48 -10.29
CA ASP A 103 -8.37 11.15 -9.50
C ASP A 103 -8.13 10.59 -8.08
N ILE A 104 -7.02 10.97 -7.44
CA ILE A 104 -6.75 10.64 -6.02
C ILE A 104 -7.92 11.05 -5.10
N SER A 105 -8.58 12.18 -5.36
CA SER A 105 -9.74 12.62 -4.57
C SER A 105 -10.93 11.66 -4.66
N GLN A 106 -11.13 11.02 -5.82
CA GLN A 106 -12.22 10.07 -6.06
C GLN A 106 -11.96 8.68 -5.44
N LEU A 107 -10.70 8.36 -5.15
CA LEU A 107 -10.29 7.07 -4.59
C LEU A 107 -11.05 6.74 -3.30
N SER A 108 -11.23 7.72 -2.41
CA SER A 108 -11.95 7.54 -1.15
C SER A 108 -13.39 7.09 -1.37
N GLY A 109 -14.13 7.80 -2.23
CA GLY A 109 -15.50 7.47 -2.60
C GLY A 109 -15.61 6.13 -3.33
N TYR A 110 -14.62 5.78 -4.17
CA TYR A 110 -14.58 4.46 -4.81
C TYR A 110 -14.42 3.35 -3.77
N MET A 111 -13.48 3.49 -2.81
CA MET A 111 -13.25 2.48 -1.77
C MET A 111 -14.44 2.34 -0.81
N ASP A 112 -15.17 3.43 -0.53
CA ASP A 112 -16.34 3.39 0.34
C ASP A 112 -17.52 2.68 -0.34
N ASN A 113 -17.72 2.90 -1.65
CA ASN A 113 -18.85 2.36 -2.41
C ASN A 113 -18.61 0.96 -2.98
N ASN A 114 -17.36 0.51 -3.06
CA ASN A 114 -17.00 -0.79 -3.61
C ASN A 114 -16.40 -1.66 -2.52
N ASP A 115 -16.53 -2.99 -2.62
CA ASP A 115 -15.88 -3.94 -1.71
C ASP A 115 -14.37 -4.07 -2.00
N CYS A 116 -13.67 -2.94 -1.92
CA CYS A 116 -12.22 -2.88 -2.05
C CYS A 116 -11.56 -3.46 -0.79
N ALA A 117 -10.51 -4.25 -0.97
CA ALA A 117 -9.72 -4.83 0.12
C ALA A 117 -8.39 -4.09 0.36
N LEU A 118 -8.22 -2.93 -0.27
CA LEU A 118 -6.94 -2.23 -0.31
C LEU A 118 -6.52 -1.79 1.10
N SER A 119 -5.35 -2.27 1.51
CA SER A 119 -4.79 -2.09 2.84
C SER A 119 -3.44 -1.34 2.82
N VAL A 120 -2.73 -1.42 1.69
CA VAL A 120 -1.45 -0.74 1.47
C VAL A 120 -1.55 0.06 0.18
N LEU A 121 -1.26 1.35 0.27
CA LEU A 121 -1.19 2.26 -0.87
C LEU A 121 0.11 3.05 -0.82
N GLU A 122 0.94 2.86 -1.84
CA GLU A 122 2.21 3.58 -1.96
C GLU A 122 2.29 4.32 -3.28
N PHE A 123 2.48 5.63 -3.18
CA PHE A 123 2.75 6.52 -4.30
C PHE A 123 4.17 7.05 -4.17
N ASN A 124 5.09 6.47 -4.94
CA ASN A 124 6.50 6.84 -4.92
C ASN A 124 6.83 7.75 -6.12
N LYS A 125 7.40 8.93 -5.88
CA LYS A 125 7.77 9.90 -6.93
C LYS A 125 6.67 10.10 -7.97
N ILE A 126 5.42 10.22 -7.51
CA ILE A 126 4.29 10.42 -8.43
C ILE A 126 4.16 11.88 -8.83
N GLU A 127 3.74 12.09 -10.06
CA GLU A 127 3.21 13.38 -10.47
C GLU A 127 1.73 13.47 -10.06
N ARG A 128 1.35 14.64 -9.54
CA ARG A 128 0.05 14.88 -8.91
C ARG A 128 -0.60 16.12 -9.48
N ASP A 129 -1.92 16.05 -9.62
CA ASP A 129 -2.71 17.13 -10.21
C ASP A 129 -2.72 18.43 -9.35
N SER A 130 -2.94 18.33 -8.04
CA SER A 130 -2.90 19.47 -7.10
C SER A 130 -2.82 19.01 -5.64
N ASP A 131 -2.37 19.89 -4.74
CA ASP A 131 -2.38 19.65 -3.29
C ASP A 131 -3.81 19.46 -2.76
N ASP A 132 -4.79 20.19 -3.30
CA ASP A 132 -6.19 20.13 -2.88
C ASP A 132 -6.78 18.71 -3.05
N LYS A 133 -6.43 18.00 -4.13
CA LYS A 133 -6.91 16.64 -4.35
C LYS A 133 -6.36 15.65 -3.33
N ILE A 134 -5.12 15.83 -2.89
CA ILE A 134 -4.54 15.03 -1.80
C ILE A 134 -5.18 15.44 -0.48
N GLU A 135 -5.42 16.72 -0.26
CA GLU A 135 -6.11 17.20 0.95
C GLU A 135 -7.51 16.56 1.08
N ASP A 136 -8.28 16.55 0.00
CA ASP A 136 -9.61 15.92 -0.06
C ASP A 136 -9.54 14.42 0.22
N PHE A 137 -8.54 13.73 -0.34
CA PHE A 137 -8.31 12.32 -0.05
C PHE A 137 -7.98 12.09 1.43
N LEU A 138 -7.06 12.88 1.99
CA LEU A 138 -6.66 12.78 3.41
C LEU A 138 -7.82 13.11 4.35
N LYS A 139 -8.71 14.02 3.98
CA LYS A 139 -9.92 14.35 4.75
C LYS A 139 -10.85 13.15 4.93
N ALA A 140 -10.86 12.20 3.99
CA ALA A 140 -11.66 10.99 4.14
C ALA A 140 -11.20 10.08 5.30
N PHE A 141 -9.95 10.22 5.76
CA PHE A 141 -9.43 9.44 6.89
C PHE A 141 -9.82 10.02 8.25
N GLU A 142 -10.29 11.26 8.31
CA GLU A 142 -10.81 11.87 9.55
C GLU A 142 -12.12 11.23 9.99
N ASP A 143 -12.89 10.70 9.03
CA ASP A 143 -14.18 10.06 9.30
C ASP A 143 -14.02 8.56 9.50
N SER A 144 -14.13 8.12 10.75
CA SER A 144 -14.04 6.70 11.13
C SER A 144 -15.16 5.82 10.57
N SER A 145 -16.26 6.40 10.07
CA SER A 145 -17.35 5.66 9.43
C SER A 145 -17.01 5.23 8.00
N LYS A 146 -16.05 5.91 7.35
CA LYS A 146 -15.61 5.60 5.99
C LYS A 146 -14.78 4.33 5.95
N ARG A 147 -15.02 3.49 4.94
CA ARG A 147 -14.28 2.23 4.75
C ARG A 147 -12.81 2.48 4.47
N VAL A 148 -12.48 3.52 3.69
CA VAL A 148 -11.08 3.90 3.43
C VAL A 148 -10.31 4.15 4.75
N SER A 149 -10.96 4.82 5.70
CA SER A 149 -10.40 5.06 7.04
C SER A 149 -10.35 3.78 7.86
N GLN A 150 -11.25 2.82 7.67
CA GLN A 150 -11.25 1.56 8.44
C GLN A 150 -10.26 0.50 7.93
N GLN A 151 -9.97 0.51 6.63
CA GLN A 151 -9.25 -0.56 5.94
C GLN A 151 -7.77 -0.27 5.72
N LEU A 152 -7.42 0.96 5.29
CA LEU A 152 -6.05 1.28 4.94
C LEU A 152 -5.16 1.27 6.19
N ARG A 153 -4.03 0.55 6.10
CA ARG A 153 -3.06 0.36 7.17
C ARG A 153 -1.75 1.08 6.87
N GLU A 154 -1.41 1.19 5.60
CA GLU A 154 -0.15 1.78 5.16
C GLU A 154 -0.44 2.75 4.02
N LEU A 155 0.04 3.99 4.20
CA LEU A 155 -0.07 5.05 3.20
C LEU A 155 1.28 5.71 3.05
N LEU A 156 1.85 5.63 1.86
CA LEU A 156 3.04 6.37 1.47
C LEU A 156 2.68 7.34 0.34
N ILE A 157 3.01 8.61 0.52
CA ILE A 157 2.86 9.65 -0.49
C ILE A 157 4.18 10.39 -0.64
N GLU A 158 4.84 10.19 -1.76
CA GLU A 158 6.06 10.88 -2.17
C GLU A 158 5.81 11.56 -3.52
N PRO A 159 5.58 12.88 -3.55
CA PRO A 159 5.43 13.61 -4.79
C PRO A 159 6.79 13.81 -5.48
N ARG A 160 6.77 13.82 -6.82
CA ARG A 160 7.96 14.01 -7.66
C ARG A 160 8.49 15.44 -7.61
N ASN A 161 7.65 16.43 -7.95
CA ASN A 161 8.11 17.78 -8.33
C ASN A 161 7.52 18.95 -7.53
N SER A 162 6.54 18.74 -6.65
CA SER A 162 5.92 19.84 -5.90
C SER A 162 6.16 19.71 -4.41
N ALA A 163 6.66 20.80 -3.83
CA ALA A 163 6.66 20.99 -2.38
C ALA A 163 5.23 20.83 -1.87
N ILE A 164 5.05 19.92 -0.91
CA ILE A 164 3.79 19.84 -0.19
C ILE A 164 3.62 21.15 0.58
N SER A 165 2.51 21.85 0.34
CA SER A 165 2.21 23.13 0.98
C SER A 165 2.15 23.02 2.51
N SER A 166 2.25 24.14 3.21
CA SER A 166 2.01 24.20 4.65
C SER A 166 0.54 23.91 5.02
N THR A 167 -0.41 24.06 4.09
CA THR A 167 -1.83 23.76 4.36
C THR A 167 -2.07 22.27 4.54
N LEU A 168 -1.36 21.43 3.77
CA LEU A 168 -1.46 19.97 3.92
C LEU A 168 -0.93 19.48 5.27
N GLN A 169 -0.02 20.24 5.91
CA GLN A 169 0.56 19.88 7.21
C GLN A 169 -0.52 19.74 8.28
N HIS A 170 -1.37 20.76 8.39
CA HIS A 170 -2.46 20.77 9.34
C HIS A 170 -3.50 19.68 9.01
N ARG A 171 -3.74 19.40 7.72
CA ARG A 171 -4.61 18.30 7.31
C ARG A 171 -4.05 16.94 7.74
N VAL A 172 -2.77 16.69 7.47
CA VAL A 172 -2.08 15.45 7.86
C VAL A 172 -2.15 15.25 9.36
N GLN A 173 -1.92 16.32 10.14
CA GLN A 173 -2.03 16.26 11.60
C GLN A 173 -3.44 15.85 12.04
N LYS A 174 -4.49 16.52 11.54
CA LYS A 174 -5.90 16.19 11.87
C LYS A 174 -6.26 14.76 11.49
N MET A 175 -5.85 14.33 10.30
CA MET A 175 -6.04 12.97 9.84
C MET A 175 -5.41 11.96 10.79
N LEU A 176 -4.17 12.19 11.23
CA LEU A 176 -3.47 11.29 12.14
C LEU A 176 -4.08 11.31 13.55
N GLU A 177 -4.58 12.45 14.03
CA GLU A 177 -5.25 12.53 15.35
C GLU A 177 -6.56 11.72 15.38
N ALA A 178 -7.34 11.77 14.30
CA ALA A 178 -8.66 11.14 14.19
C ALA A 178 -8.58 9.66 13.78
N ASN A 179 -7.72 9.32 12.83
CA ASN A 179 -7.60 7.97 12.31
C ASN A 179 -7.05 7.01 13.39
N ARG A 180 -7.54 5.76 13.44
CA ARG A 180 -7.13 4.73 14.42
C ARG A 180 -6.66 3.42 13.80
N THR A 181 -6.37 3.43 12.51
CA THR A 181 -6.22 2.23 11.69
C THR A 181 -4.94 2.23 10.88
N LEU A 182 -4.49 3.40 10.46
CA LEU A 182 -3.25 3.66 9.75
C LEU A 182 -2.09 3.41 10.71
N GLY A 183 -1.37 2.32 10.46
CA GLY A 183 -0.20 1.90 11.22
C GLY A 183 1.10 2.48 10.69
N LEU A 184 1.18 2.72 9.39
CA LEU A 184 2.31 3.36 8.74
C LEU A 184 1.84 4.53 7.89
N PHE A 185 2.36 5.72 8.16
CA PHE A 185 2.21 6.88 7.30
C PHE A 185 3.58 7.42 6.93
N VAL A 186 3.84 7.55 5.64
CA VAL A 186 5.10 8.03 5.10
C VAL A 186 4.82 9.18 4.15
N LEU A 187 5.46 10.33 4.40
CA LEU A 187 5.28 11.53 3.60
C LEU A 187 6.63 12.05 3.10
N GLY A 188 6.79 12.12 1.78
CA GLY A 188 7.88 12.84 1.14
C GLY A 188 7.56 14.33 1.10
N VAL A 189 8.45 15.15 1.65
CA VAL A 189 8.29 16.62 1.66
C VAL A 189 9.52 17.30 1.09
N SER A 190 9.36 18.54 0.61
CA SER A 190 10.51 19.30 0.11
C SER A 190 11.52 19.56 1.23
N PRO A 191 12.82 19.69 0.92
CA PRO A 191 13.85 20.00 1.91
C PRO A 191 13.54 21.26 2.74
N LYS A 192 12.92 22.27 2.11
CA LYS A 192 12.53 23.54 2.76
C LYS A 192 11.49 23.35 3.88
N HIS A 193 10.58 22.39 3.74
CA HIS A 193 9.50 22.16 4.71
C HIS A 193 9.75 20.96 5.63
N HIS A 194 10.77 20.14 5.33
CA HIS A 194 11.09 18.92 6.09
C HIS A 194 11.16 19.14 7.60
N SER A 195 11.95 20.12 8.04
CA SER A 195 12.11 20.40 9.48
C SER A 195 10.82 20.87 10.17
N ALA A 196 9.95 21.58 9.45
CA ALA A 196 8.68 22.06 10.00
C ALA A 196 7.68 20.91 10.16
N TYR A 197 7.57 20.05 9.14
CA TYR A 197 6.74 18.84 9.17
C TYR A 197 7.21 17.83 10.21
N GLU A 198 8.50 17.53 10.23
CA GLU A 198 9.09 16.61 11.19
C GLU A 198 8.84 17.09 12.61
N ARG A 199 9.06 18.38 12.89
CA ARG A 199 8.79 18.97 14.20
C ARG A 199 7.31 18.87 14.56
N ALA A 200 6.41 19.29 13.68
CA ALA A 200 4.98 19.29 13.97
C ALA A 200 4.43 17.87 14.18
N LEU A 201 4.79 16.91 13.32
CA LEU A 201 4.29 15.55 13.43
C LEU A 201 4.92 14.79 14.59
N THR A 202 6.20 15.02 14.90
CA THR A 202 6.87 14.37 16.03
C THR A 202 6.45 14.96 17.38
N GLN A 203 6.17 16.26 17.45
CA GLN A 203 5.76 16.93 18.69
C GLN A 203 4.24 16.83 18.96
N ALA A 204 3.41 16.96 17.93
CA ALA A 204 1.95 16.99 18.10
C ALA A 204 1.32 15.60 18.21
N LEU A 205 1.95 14.56 17.67
CA LEU A 205 1.44 13.20 17.76
C LEU A 205 2.26 12.43 18.80
N PRO A 206 1.77 12.29 20.05
CA PRO A 206 2.37 11.33 20.98
C PRO A 206 2.39 9.94 20.33
N THR A 207 3.25 9.05 20.80
CA THR A 207 3.28 7.66 20.32
C THR A 207 1.87 7.05 20.45
N VAL A 208 1.12 7.04 19.33
CA VAL A 208 -0.23 6.50 19.29
C VAL A 208 -0.12 4.99 19.10
N TYR A 209 -0.48 4.28 20.15
CA TYR A 209 -0.74 2.86 20.08
C TYR A 209 -2.10 2.67 19.40
N LEU A 210 -2.12 1.98 18.27
CA LEU A 210 -3.36 1.58 17.64
C LEU A 210 -4.07 0.59 18.57
N PRO A 211 -5.42 0.67 18.66
CA PRO A 211 -6.17 -0.35 19.38
C PRO A 211 -5.81 -1.71 18.79
N VAL A 212 -5.57 -2.70 19.66
CA VAL A 212 -5.29 -4.08 19.24
C VAL A 212 -6.50 -4.55 18.43
N VAL A 213 -6.40 -4.49 17.11
CA VAL A 213 -7.42 -5.07 16.25
C VAL A 213 -7.35 -6.55 16.52
N HIS A 214 -8.40 -7.09 17.14
CA HIS A 214 -8.58 -8.52 17.41
C HIS A 214 -8.66 -9.30 16.09
N LYS A 215 -7.60 -9.33 15.29
CA LYS A 215 -7.43 -10.35 14.28
C LYS A 215 -7.29 -11.64 15.06
N SER A 216 -8.29 -12.51 14.92
CA SER A 216 -8.24 -13.81 15.57
C SER A 216 -6.91 -14.47 15.22
N PHE A 217 -6.16 -14.95 16.23
CA PHE A 217 -4.88 -15.61 15.97
C PHE A 217 -5.04 -16.66 14.86
N PRO A 218 -4.09 -16.73 13.90
CA PRO A 218 -4.10 -17.75 12.87
C PRO A 218 -4.32 -19.12 13.50
N LEU A 219 -5.12 -19.98 12.86
CA LEU A 219 -5.45 -21.30 13.41
C LEU A 219 -4.18 -22.09 13.76
N ARG A 220 -3.11 -21.97 12.96
CA ARG A 220 -1.81 -22.59 13.25
C ARG A 220 -1.17 -22.10 14.54
N SER A 221 -1.28 -20.81 14.86
CA SER A 221 -0.80 -20.24 16.12
C SER A 221 -1.64 -20.73 17.31
N LYS A 222 -2.96 -20.84 17.14
CA LYS A 222 -3.86 -21.43 18.14
C LYS A 222 -3.57 -22.92 18.37
N LEU A 223 -3.33 -23.68 17.30
CA LEU A 223 -3.01 -25.11 17.35
C LEU A 223 -1.63 -25.37 17.94
N GLY A 224 -0.63 -24.54 17.62
CA GLY A 224 0.69 -24.60 18.26
C GLY A 224 0.60 -24.40 19.77
N PHE A 225 -0.20 -23.42 20.20
CA PHE A 225 -0.50 -23.22 21.63
C PHE A 225 -1.17 -24.45 22.26
N ILE A 226 -2.21 -24.99 21.62
CA ILE A 226 -2.90 -26.20 22.10
C ILE A 226 -1.95 -27.41 22.16
N SER A 227 -1.08 -27.60 21.17
CA SER A 227 -0.13 -28.72 21.13
C SER A 227 0.89 -28.69 22.26
N VAL A 228 1.31 -27.50 22.71
CA VAL A 228 2.17 -27.36 23.91
C VAL A 228 1.40 -27.76 25.18
N VAL A 229 0.08 -27.52 25.20
CA VAL A 229 -0.79 -27.87 26.33
C VAL A 229 -1.23 -29.35 26.32
N HIS A 230 -1.25 -30.00 25.15
CA HIS A 230 -1.78 -31.36 24.94
C HIS A 230 -0.73 -32.48 24.89
N ALA A 231 0.55 -32.18 25.17
CA ALA A 231 1.53 -33.25 25.43
C ALA A 231 0.97 -34.17 26.53
N PRO A 232 0.99 -35.51 26.36
CA PRO A 232 0.25 -36.44 27.21
C PRO A 232 0.79 -36.37 28.64
N CYS A 233 0.12 -35.56 29.45
CA CYS A 233 0.39 -35.42 30.87
C CYS A 233 -0.76 -36.14 31.57
N ASN A 234 -0.47 -37.31 32.10
CA ASN A 234 -1.36 -38.01 33.02
C ASN A 234 -1.47 -37.13 34.29
N GLY A 235 -2.52 -36.31 34.37
CA GLY A 235 -2.82 -35.50 35.55
C GLY A 235 -3.00 -34.00 35.26
N SER A 236 -3.77 -33.36 36.14
CA SER A 236 -4.22 -31.96 36.17
C SER A 236 -3.13 -30.87 36.16
N HIS A 237 -1.90 -31.17 35.73
CA HIS A 237 -0.70 -30.33 35.84
C HIS A 237 -0.21 -29.72 34.52
N ALA A 238 -0.97 -29.83 33.42
CA ALA A 238 -0.56 -29.28 32.12
C ALA A 238 -0.33 -27.75 32.16
N LEU A 239 -1.14 -27.01 32.92
CA LEU A 239 -0.97 -25.56 33.11
C LEU A 239 0.25 -25.20 33.95
N SER A 240 0.64 -26.04 34.92
CA SER A 240 1.81 -25.80 35.79
C SER A 240 3.16 -26.15 35.14
N ARG A 241 3.16 -26.80 33.97
CA ARG A 241 4.38 -27.15 33.22
C ARG A 241 4.65 -26.25 32.02
N LEU A 242 3.74 -25.34 31.70
CA LEU A 242 4.00 -24.30 30.71
C LEU A 242 5.11 -23.40 31.24
N ASP A 243 6.18 -23.25 30.46
CA ASP A 243 7.25 -22.32 30.78
C ASP A 243 6.65 -20.92 30.96
N SER A 244 6.74 -20.40 32.18
CA SER A 244 6.20 -19.09 32.54
C SER A 244 6.81 -17.98 31.69
N ARG A 245 8.04 -18.16 31.20
CA ARG A 245 8.68 -17.24 30.26
C ARG A 245 8.03 -17.31 28.88
N ALA A 246 7.76 -18.51 28.37
CA ALA A 246 7.09 -18.68 27.08
C ALA A 246 5.66 -18.11 27.10
N LEU A 247 4.89 -18.38 28.16
CA LEU A 247 3.57 -17.78 28.36
C LEU A 247 3.63 -16.26 28.49
N SER A 248 4.57 -15.75 29.30
CA SER A 248 4.78 -14.30 29.44
C SER A 248 5.14 -13.66 28.09
N SER A 249 5.97 -14.30 27.27
CA SER A 249 6.29 -13.83 25.92
C SER A 249 5.09 -13.85 24.99
N ILE A 250 4.24 -14.90 25.05
CA ILE A 250 3.01 -14.98 24.25
C ILE A 250 2.02 -13.90 24.66
N PHE A 251 1.77 -13.72 25.97
CA PHE A 251 0.86 -12.69 26.45
C PHE A 251 1.42 -11.29 26.20
N ARG A 252 2.72 -11.07 26.38
CA ARG A 252 3.39 -9.82 26.02
C ARG A 252 3.23 -9.55 24.52
N PHE A 253 3.47 -10.55 23.67
CA PHE A 253 3.29 -10.41 22.22
C PHE A 253 1.82 -10.14 21.85
N ALA A 254 0.87 -10.84 22.47
CA ALA A 254 -0.57 -10.67 22.26
C ALA A 254 -1.10 -9.33 22.77
N ALA A 255 -0.48 -8.78 23.83
CA ALA A 255 -0.84 -7.52 24.44
C ALA A 255 -0.02 -6.33 23.91
N LEU A 256 0.97 -6.55 23.04
CA LEU A 256 1.75 -5.47 22.44
C LEU A 256 0.83 -4.70 21.49
N PRO A 257 0.50 -3.44 21.82
CA PRO A 257 -0.28 -2.64 20.91
C PRO A 257 0.58 -2.31 19.69
N GLN A 258 -0.02 -2.30 18.50
CA GLN A 258 0.69 -1.88 17.30
C GLN A 258 0.99 -0.38 17.42
N LYS A 259 2.27 -0.02 17.49
CA LYS A 259 2.68 1.39 17.47
C LYS A 259 2.53 1.95 16.06
N ARG A 260 1.86 3.10 15.92
CA ARG A 260 1.87 3.84 14.66
C ARG A 260 3.27 4.37 14.37
N ALA A 261 3.74 4.15 13.15
CA ALA A 261 4.94 4.74 12.59
C ALA A 261 4.56 5.89 11.65
N VAL A 262 5.14 7.06 11.89
CA VAL A 262 4.99 8.26 11.06
C VAL A 262 6.39 8.67 10.62
N HIS A 263 6.63 8.68 9.32
CA HIS A 263 7.91 9.05 8.74
C HIS A 263 7.75 10.23 7.79
N VAL A 264 8.61 11.23 7.97
CA VAL A 264 8.73 12.37 7.07
C VAL A 264 10.15 12.37 6.55
N PHE A 265 10.31 12.25 5.24
CA PHE A 265 11.63 12.24 4.62
C PHE A 265 11.74 13.34 3.56
N ARG A 266 12.99 13.67 3.23
CA ARG A 266 13.30 14.68 2.23
C ARG A 266 13.14 14.04 0.85
N SER A 267 12.26 14.60 0.03
CA SER A 267 12.22 14.25 -1.39
C SER A 267 13.44 14.91 -2.03
N ASP A 268 14.48 14.12 -2.27
CA ASP A 268 15.75 14.58 -2.84
C ASP A 268 15.56 14.84 -4.34
N ARG A 269 14.91 15.96 -4.68
CA ARG A 269 14.87 16.65 -5.98
C ARG A 269 13.89 17.84 -5.92
N ALA A 270 14.10 18.76 -4.97
CA ALA A 270 13.57 20.10 -5.18
C ALA A 270 14.55 20.82 -6.10
N TYR A 271 14.25 20.86 -7.41
CA TYR A 271 14.86 21.88 -8.26
C TYR A 271 14.57 23.21 -7.59
N GLU A 272 15.63 23.96 -7.31
CA GLU A 272 15.52 25.38 -7.03
C GLU A 272 14.93 26.01 -8.28
N SER A 273 13.60 26.11 -8.34
CA SER A 273 12.95 27.06 -9.21
C SER A 273 13.40 28.43 -8.71
N GLY A 274 14.49 28.92 -9.30
CA GLY A 274 14.89 30.31 -9.19
C GLY A 274 13.72 31.17 -9.67
N SER A 275 13.29 32.06 -8.80
CA SER A 275 12.54 33.24 -9.19
C SER A 275 12.91 34.32 -8.18
N GLU A 276 13.65 35.29 -8.72
CA GLU A 276 13.92 36.64 -8.21
C GLU A 276 12.63 37.36 -7.75
#